data_AF-A0A5W5ARW9-F1
#
_entry.id   AF-A0A5W5ARW9-F1
#
_cell.length_a   1.000
_cell.length_b   1.000
_cell.length_c   1.000
_cell.angle_alpha   90.00
_cell.angle_beta   90.00
_cell.angle_gamma   90.00
#
_symmetry.space_group_name_H-M   'P 1'
#
loop_
_entity.id
_entity.type
_entity.pdbx_description
1 polymer ?
#
loop_
_entity_poly.entity_id
_entity_poly.type
_entity_poly.pdbx_seq_one_letter_code
_entity_poly.pdbx_strand_id
1 'polypeptide(L)' 'RAKAVAWLKELGNPYALSLSDSDGMLGLDLGVYGAPETFLIDGRGIIRYRHAGDLNARVWESELKPLWDRYSREAAQ' A
#
# COMPACT_ATOMS: atom_id res chain seq x y z
N ARG A 1 -9.87 8.20 14.18
CA ARG A 1 -9.82 6.77 14.55
C ARG A 1 -11.19 6.07 14.53
N ALA A 2 -12.19 6.46 15.33
CA ALA A 2 -13.48 5.74 15.41
C ALA A 2 -14.20 5.54 14.05
N LYS A 3 -14.25 6.58 13.21
CA LYS A 3 -14.84 6.49 11.86
C LYS A 3 -14.10 5.50 10.95
N ALA A 4 -12.77 5.43 11.03
CA ALA A 4 -11.97 4.49 10.25
C ALA A 4 -12.22 3.03 10.70
N VAL A 5 -12.38 2.80 12.00
CA VAL A 5 -12.73 1.47 12.53
C VAL A 5 -14.13 1.05 12.06
N ALA A 6 -15.11 1.96 12.11
CA ALA A 6 -16.46 1.68 11.61
C ALA A 6 -16.44 1.31 10.13
N TRP A 7 -15.71 2.08 9.30
CA TRP A 7 -15.54 1.82 7.87
C TRP A 7 -15.00 0.41 7.58
N LEU A 8 -13.92 0.00 8.26
CA LEU A 8 -13.35 -1.35 8.10
C LEU A 8 -14.29 -2.46 8.58
N LYS A 9 -15.15 -2.16 9.57
CA LYS A 9 -16.16 -3.12 10.03
C LYS A 9 -17.31 -3.26 9.04
N GLU A 10 -17.74 -2.17 8.42
CA GLU A 10 -18.87 -2.13 7.49
C GLU A 10 -18.53 -2.69 6.10
N LEU A 11 -17.35 -2.38 5.57
CA LEU A 11 -16.94 -2.75 4.21
C LEU A 11 -16.00 -3.97 4.16
N GLY A 12 -15.60 -4.46 5.34
CA GLY A 12 -14.58 -5.50 5.47
C GLY A 12 -13.16 -4.93 5.57
N ASN A 13 -12.28 -5.70 6.22
CA ASN A 13 -10.87 -5.31 6.41
C ASN A 13 -9.96 -6.22 5.55
N PRO A 14 -9.40 -5.71 4.43
CA PRO A 14 -8.50 -6.48 3.58
C PRO A 14 -7.04 -6.49 4.08
N TYR A 15 -6.72 -5.73 5.14
CA TYR A 15 -5.35 -5.51 5.56
C TYR A 15 -4.90 -6.50 6.64
N ALA A 16 -3.72 -7.10 6.46
CA ALA A 16 -3.09 -7.93 7.49
C ALA A 16 -2.66 -7.11 8.72
N LEU A 17 -2.29 -5.85 8.51
CA LEU A 17 -1.97 -4.87 9.55
C LEU A 17 -2.60 -3.52 9.18
N SER A 18 -3.36 -2.94 10.10
CA SER A 18 -3.95 -1.61 9.94
C SER A 18 -3.25 -0.61 10.85
N LEU A 19 -2.54 0.35 10.26
CA LEU A 19 -1.84 1.42 10.97
C LEU A 19 -2.72 2.68 11.05
N SER A 20 -2.51 3.50 12.09
CA SER A 20 -3.17 4.79 12.25
C SER A 20 -2.09 5.86 12.32
N ASP A 21 -1.85 6.53 11.21
CA ASP A 21 -0.96 7.70 11.15
C ASP A 21 -1.77 8.98 11.41
N SER A 22 -2.10 9.25 12.67
CA SER A 22 -2.90 10.42 13.04
C SER A 22 -2.15 11.73 12.87
N ASP A 23 -0.82 11.68 12.94
CA ASP A 23 0.04 12.85 12.98
C ASP A 23 0.69 13.10 11.60
N GLY A 24 0.54 12.17 10.65
CA GLY A 24 1.00 12.28 9.26
C GLY A 24 2.50 12.07 9.07
N MET A 25 3.23 11.74 10.14
CA MET A 25 4.69 11.66 10.14
C MET A 25 5.19 10.49 9.29
N LEU A 26 4.50 9.35 9.34
CA LEU A 26 4.86 8.19 8.51
C LEU A 26 4.61 8.49 7.03
N GLY A 27 3.49 9.16 6.71
CA GLY A 27 3.24 9.65 5.35
C GLY A 27 4.34 10.59 4.86
N LEU A 28 4.80 11.51 5.70
CA LEU A 28 5.82 12.49 5.36
C LEU A 28 7.18 11.82 5.08
N ASP A 29 7.61 10.88 5.93
CA ASP A 29 8.87 10.14 5.75
C ASP A 29 8.88 9.27 4.48
N LEU A 30 7.71 8.76 4.08
CA LEU A 30 7.53 8.00 2.83
C LEU A 30 7.35 8.90 1.60
N GLY A 31 7.31 10.22 1.77
CA GLY A 31 7.07 11.18 0.69
C GLY A 31 5.65 11.10 0.12
N VAL A 32 4.66 10.68 0.93
CA VAL A 32 3.24 10.68 0.60
C VAL A 32 2.75 12.12 0.54
N TYR A 33 2.06 12.48 -0.55
CA TYR A 33 1.51 13.83 -0.73
C TYR A 33 0.00 13.87 -0.48
N GLY A 34 -0.70 12.73 -0.60
CA GLY A 34 -2.12 12.64 -0.31
C GLY A 34 -2.63 11.20 -0.29
N ALA A 35 -3.95 11.05 -0.32
CA ALA A 35 -4.63 9.76 -0.48
C ALA A 35 -5.65 9.87 -1.63
N PRO A 36 -5.93 8.77 -2.37
CA PRO A 36 -5.35 7.43 -2.21
C PRO A 36 -3.96 7.28 -2.86
N GLU A 37 -3.09 6.51 -2.21
CA GLU A 37 -1.78 6.11 -2.73
C GLU A 37 -1.50 4.64 -2.38
N THR A 38 -0.73 3.95 -3.20
CA THR A 38 -0.31 2.56 -2.98
C THR A 38 1.19 2.40 -3.21
N PHE A 39 1.88 1.74 -2.28
CA PHE A 39 3.32 1.47 -2.37
C PHE A 39 3.57 -0.03 -2.51
N LEU A 40 4.54 -0.39 -3.35
CA LEU A 40 5.12 -1.74 -3.38
C LEU A 40 6.47 -1.69 -2.67
N ILE A 41 6.60 -2.45 -1.60
CA ILE A 41 7.81 -2.56 -0.79
C ILE A 41 8.30 -4.01 -0.87
N ASP A 42 9.59 -4.22 -1.15
CA ASP A 42 10.16 -5.57 -1.23
C ASP A 42 10.47 -6.18 0.15
N GLY A 43 10.92 -7.45 0.16
CA GLY A 43 11.27 -8.16 1.40
C GLY A 43 12.44 -7.59 2.19
N ARG A 44 13.17 -6.60 1.64
CA ARG A 44 14.25 -5.87 2.32
C ARG A 44 13.79 -4.50 2.84
N GLY A 45 12.50 -4.18 2.72
CA GLY A 45 11.95 -2.90 3.14
C GLY A 45 12.21 -1.75 2.16
N ILE A 46 12.60 -2.03 0.91
CA ILE A 46 12.87 -0.99 -0.10
C ILE A 46 11.62 -0.73 -0.92
N ILE A 47 11.23 0.55 -1.06
CA ILE A 47 10.15 0.97 -1.95
C ILE A 47 10.59 0.72 -3.40
N ARG A 48 9.84 -0.10 -4.12
CA ARG A 48 10.07 -0.45 -5.52
C ARG A 48 9.13 0.27 -6.47
N TYR A 49 7.96 0.65 -5.99
CA TYR A 49 6.98 1.38 -6.78
C TYR A 49 6.08 2.22 -5.87
N ARG A 50 5.57 3.31 -6.42
CA ARG A 50 4.55 4.17 -5.82
C ARG A 50 3.53 4.53 -6.90
N HIS A 51 2.26 4.29 -6.59
CA HIS A 51 1.12 4.70 -7.39
C HIS A 51 0.33 5.78 -6.65
N ALA A 52 0.04 6.89 -7.33
CA ALA A 52 -0.83 7.95 -6.83
C ALA A 52 -2.17 7.89 -7.57
N GLY A 53 -3.26 7.72 -6.81
CA GLY A 53 -4.59 7.45 -7.35
C GLY A 53 -5.18 6.14 -6.83
N ASP A 54 -6.40 5.83 -7.27
CA ASP A 54 -7.07 4.59 -6.89
C ASP A 54 -6.33 3.37 -7.44
N LEU A 55 -6.26 2.31 -6.64
CA LEU A 55 -5.79 1.01 -7.10
C LEU A 55 -6.99 0.29 -7.73
N ASN A 56 -6.90 0.04 -9.03
CA ASN A 56 -7.91 -0.70 -9.79
C ASN A 56 -7.25 -1.82 -10.60
N ALA A 57 -8.08 -2.68 -11.21
CA ALA A 57 -7.61 -3.86 -11.94
C ALA A 57 -6.61 -3.52 -13.06
N ARG A 58 -6.80 -2.39 -13.75
CA ARG A 58 -5.87 -1.96 -14.81
C ARG A 58 -4.51 -1.65 -14.21
N VAL A 59 -4.46 -0.79 -13.21
CA VAL A 59 -3.20 -0.39 -12.53
C VAL A 59 -2.50 -1.61 -11.94
N TRP A 60 -3.26 -2.51 -11.31
CA TRP A 60 -2.71 -3.76 -10.79
C TRP A 60 -2.05 -4.60 -11.90
N GLU A 61 -2.79 -4.95 -12.95
CA GLU A 61 -2.30 -5.85 -14.00
C GLU A 61 -1.15 -5.26 -14.81
N SER A 62 -1.20 -3.96 -15.15
CA SER A 62 -0.19 -3.35 -16.01
C SER A 62 1.04 -2.82 -15.28
N GLU A 63 0.93 -2.45 -14.01
CA GLU A 63 1.99 -1.72 -13.31
C GLU A 63 2.52 -2.50 -12.10
N LEU A 64 1.65 -2.88 -11.15
CA LEU A 64 2.10 -3.50 -9.90
C LEU A 64 2.42 -4.98 -10.05
N LYS A 65 1.55 -5.76 -10.69
CA LYS A 65 1.65 -7.22 -10.77
C LYS A 65 2.99 -7.70 -11.34
N PRO A 66 3.54 -7.12 -12.43
CA PRO A 66 4.84 -7.55 -12.94
C PRO A 66 5.98 -7.33 -11.95
N LEU A 67 5.94 -6.24 -11.18
CA LEU A 67 6.93 -5.92 -10.15
C LEU A 67 6.75 -6.82 -8.92
N TRP A 68 5.52 -7.05 -8.49
CA TRP A 68 5.18 -7.99 -7.42
C TRP A 68 5.72 -9.38 -7.73
N ASP A 69 5.45 -9.91 -8.93
CA ASP A 69 5.89 -11.24 -9.35
C ASP A 69 7.42 -11.33 -9.39
N ARG A 70 8.10 -10.25 -9.80
CA ARG A 70 9.57 -10.16 -9.79
C ARG A 70 10.12 -10.25 -8.37
N TYR A 71 9.70 -9.36 -7.48
CA TYR A 71 10.26 -9.29 -6.13
C TYR A 71 9.85 -10.46 -5.23
N SER A 72 8.70 -11.08 -5.51
CA SER A 72 8.30 -12.33 -4.86
C SER A 72 9.25 -13.48 -5.20
N ARG A 73 9.73 -13.57 -6.44
CA ARG A 73 10.72 -14.58 -6.85
C ARG A 73 12.12 -14.29 -6.30
N GLU A 74 12.51 -13.02 -6.22
CA GLU A 74 13.80 -12.62 -5.64
C GLU A 74 13.86 -12.93 -4.14
N ALA A 75 12.75 -12.76 -3.40
CA ALA A 75 12.69 -13.06 -1.97
C ALA A 75 12.65 -14.57 -1.64
N ALA A 76 12.29 -15.41 -2.60
CA ALA A 76 12.23 -16.87 -2.44
C ALA A 76 13.59 -17.56 -2.68
N GLN A 77 14.59 -16.81 -3.13
CA GLN A 77 15.98 -17.25 -3.32
C GLN A 77 16.81 -16.95 -2.08
#